data_AF-A0A853KD85-F1
#
_entry.id   AF-A0A853KD85-F1
#
_cell.length_a   1.000
_cell.length_b   1.000
_cell.length_c   1.000
_cell.angle_alpha   90.00
_cell.angle_beta   90.00
_cell.angle_gamma   90.00
#
_symmetry.space_group_name_H-M   'P 1'
#
loop_
_entity.id
_entity.type
_entity.pdbx_description
1 polymer ?
#
loop_
_entity_poly.entity_id
_entity_poly.type
_entity_poly.pdbx_seq_one_letter_code
_entity_poly.pdbx_strand_id
1 'polypeptide(L)'
;MRKAYDTFLQSEVSADLATKAGSFEPYRYECAHCGEEVRFAAVGSNSMVPHFRHRSGNSDVECEYYLGQYRAFSTDARSRKSKSERAEFYFDNNTKMFYLGLRLSDDEISDYELRSTTFELRTMPHAAAFYSLRINGRNFSPDVQRMIPIEEFSYNYFLSNTLNDVKRKYEVFNNARNGAPTFFKMQIGDRDYRAKLVRSSVLYTNIPYLVVYQSQYWVPGNVHLPNEINIESSFKFETMGRKFLGKVLTITSKTAQVDSLLLSWGYQLEFSEELTLLWPPSPLVDESILVNADSAYLFSTFELQAQGNINAHSQDLKKIADGISKVPVRSRTKVYRKNAELMIEKREQASDSYSAIPVARKVSRTYIVQDDSTFLFNRSGVSHLNKGMAVLLTPESEIRHFTFGYLDGCVTPSSHDALAGDLLLQDLLMYYKRKETFKWDDYESLELSQTAFQYIESCEKSELINSAAKCFIEEERI
;
A
#
# COMPACT_ATOMS: atom_id res chain seq x y z
N MET A 1 -0.13 7.44 32.86
CA MET A 1 1.15 6.86 32.35
C MET A 1 1.68 7.65 31.16
N ARG A 2 2.96 8.02 31.11
CA ARG A 2 3.53 8.79 29.97
C ARG A 2 3.99 7.93 28.79
N LYS A 3 4.12 6.63 29.00
CA LYS A 3 4.53 5.67 27.98
C LYS A 3 3.61 4.46 27.98
N ALA A 4 3.51 3.82 26.84
CA ALA A 4 2.81 2.56 26.66
C ALA A 4 3.58 1.71 25.64
N TYR A 5 3.24 0.43 25.58
CA TYR A 5 3.67 -0.40 24.48
C TYR A 5 2.73 -0.22 23.30
N ASP A 6 3.29 0.06 22.13
CA ASP A 6 2.56 0.06 20.88
C ASP A 6 2.57 -1.35 20.28
N THR A 7 1.42 -2.00 20.25
CA THR A 7 1.28 -3.35 19.73
C THR A 7 1.55 -3.44 18.23
N PHE A 8 1.33 -2.35 17.48
CA PHE A 8 1.65 -2.26 16.06
C PHE A 8 3.16 -2.18 15.86
N LEU A 9 3.79 -1.10 16.36
CA LEU A 9 5.23 -0.87 16.20
C LEU A 9 6.09 -1.91 16.92
N GLN A 10 5.50 -2.62 17.90
CA GLN A 10 6.21 -3.53 18.79
C GLN A 10 7.34 -2.83 19.55
N SER A 11 7.09 -1.58 19.98
CA SER A 11 8.04 -0.77 20.73
C SER A 11 7.35 0.04 21.82
N GLU A 12 8.10 0.45 22.85
CA GLU A 12 7.61 1.45 23.81
C GLU A 12 7.52 2.81 23.12
N VAL A 13 6.42 3.53 23.34
CA VAL A 13 6.18 4.86 22.77
C VAL A 13 5.71 5.82 23.87
N SER A 14 6.09 7.09 23.75
CA SER A 14 5.57 8.14 24.63
C SER A 14 4.22 8.65 24.14
N ALA A 15 3.37 9.04 25.08
CA ALA A 15 2.05 9.56 24.77
C ALA A 15 2.12 10.79 23.85
N ASP A 16 3.13 11.65 24.05
CA ASP A 16 3.34 12.84 23.22
C ASP A 16 3.68 12.49 21.76
N LEU A 17 4.59 11.53 21.54
CA LEU A 17 4.98 11.12 20.19
C LEU A 17 3.84 10.40 19.48
N ALA A 18 3.15 9.49 20.17
CA ALA A 18 2.03 8.75 19.60
C ALA A 18 0.83 9.65 19.27
N THR A 19 0.58 10.67 20.09
CA THR A 19 -0.44 11.71 19.81
C THR A 19 -0.08 12.49 18.56
N LYS A 20 1.18 12.91 18.40
CA LYS A 20 1.67 13.62 17.20
C LYS A 20 1.65 12.75 15.94
N ALA A 21 1.83 11.44 16.09
CA ALA A 21 1.72 10.47 15.01
C ALA A 21 0.26 10.19 14.59
N GLY A 22 -0.74 10.81 15.24
CA GLY A 22 -2.16 10.63 14.93
C GLY A 22 -2.67 9.21 15.22
N SER A 23 -1.98 8.48 16.09
CA SER A 23 -2.16 7.04 16.26
C SER A 23 -3.24 6.72 17.30
N PHE A 24 -4.49 7.15 17.07
CA PHE A 24 -5.59 7.02 18.05
C PHE A 24 -6.40 5.72 17.93
N GLU A 25 -5.84 4.70 17.29
CA GLU A 25 -6.54 3.44 17.06
C GLU A 25 -6.91 2.73 18.38
N PRO A 26 -8.18 2.34 18.55
CA PRO A 26 -8.59 1.47 19.65
C PRO A 26 -7.77 0.18 19.68
N TYR A 27 -7.48 -0.34 20.89
CA TYR A 27 -6.78 -1.62 21.12
C TYR A 27 -5.29 -1.63 20.73
N ARG A 28 -4.72 -0.49 20.32
CA ARG A 28 -3.33 -0.42 19.88
C ARG A 28 -2.32 -0.40 21.04
N TYR A 29 -2.66 0.22 22.16
CA TYR A 29 -1.70 0.43 23.24
C TYR A 29 -1.98 -0.43 24.45
N GLU A 30 -0.90 -0.90 25.05
CA GLU A 30 -0.95 -1.69 26.28
C GLU A 30 -0.05 -1.07 27.35
N CYS A 31 -0.45 -1.22 28.61
CA CYS A 31 0.37 -0.88 29.75
C CYS A 31 1.63 -1.75 29.73
N ALA A 32 2.80 -1.13 29.68
CA ALA A 32 4.08 -1.83 29.66
C ALA A 32 4.33 -2.69 30.92
N HIS A 33 3.61 -2.40 32.02
CA HIS A 33 3.73 -3.12 33.29
C HIS A 33 2.77 -4.33 33.37
N CYS A 34 1.46 -4.10 33.32
CA CYS A 34 0.46 -5.16 33.53
C CYS A 34 -0.04 -5.81 32.24
N GLY A 35 0.23 -5.22 31.07
CA GLY A 35 -0.27 -5.68 29.78
C GLY A 35 -1.75 -5.40 29.51
N GLU A 36 -2.43 -4.64 30.38
CA GLU A 36 -3.81 -4.21 30.13
C GLU A 36 -3.85 -3.16 29.01
N GLU A 37 -4.89 -3.18 28.18
CA GLU A 37 -5.13 -2.15 27.18
C GLU A 37 -5.26 -0.75 27.82
N VAL A 38 -4.58 0.22 27.22
CA VAL A 38 -4.65 1.63 27.61
C VAL A 38 -5.17 2.50 26.47
N ARG A 39 -5.84 3.58 26.83
CA ARG A 39 -6.33 4.62 25.91
C ARG A 39 -5.65 5.95 26.18
N PHE A 40 -5.64 6.82 25.18
CA PHE A 40 -5.23 8.21 25.38
C PHE A 40 -6.23 8.98 26.24
N ALA A 41 -5.69 9.86 27.07
CA ALA A 41 -6.40 10.86 27.85
C ALA A 41 -5.71 12.22 27.66
N ALA A 42 -6.48 13.30 27.84
CA ALA A 42 -6.02 14.69 27.73
C ALA A 42 -5.39 15.07 26.37
N VAL A 43 -5.76 14.38 25.28
CA VAL A 43 -5.36 14.77 23.92
C VAL A 43 -5.91 16.16 23.61
N GLY A 44 -5.04 17.09 23.25
CA GLY A 44 -5.43 18.47 22.94
C GLY A 44 -5.84 19.32 24.16
N SER A 45 -5.59 18.85 25.39
CA SER A 45 -5.82 19.67 26.59
C SER A 45 -4.74 20.75 26.74
N ASN A 46 -5.17 21.98 27.02
CA ASN A 46 -4.26 23.08 27.38
C ASN A 46 -3.78 23.02 28.83
N SER A 47 -4.35 22.13 29.65
CA SER A 47 -4.11 22.05 31.10
C SER A 47 -3.31 20.82 31.50
N MET A 48 -3.28 19.79 30.67
CA MET A 48 -2.61 18.52 30.96
C MET A 48 -1.94 17.97 29.71
N VAL A 49 -0.75 17.39 29.90
CA VAL A 49 -0.07 16.66 28.83
C VAL A 49 -0.80 15.36 28.49
N PRO A 50 -0.83 14.95 27.21
CA PRO A 50 -1.36 13.65 26.81
C PRO A 50 -0.73 12.52 27.62
N HIS A 51 -1.56 11.57 28.04
CA HIS A 51 -1.11 10.40 28.79
C HIS A 51 -2.00 9.19 28.53
N PHE A 52 -1.48 8.01 28.82
CA PHE A 52 -2.23 6.76 28.77
C PHE A 52 -2.95 6.49 30.09
N ARG A 53 -4.16 5.92 29.99
CA ARG A 53 -4.98 5.40 31.10
C ARG A 53 -5.52 4.01 30.77
N HIS A 54 -5.61 3.14 31.77
CA HIS A 54 -6.29 1.85 31.65
C HIS A 54 -7.74 2.01 31.21
N ARG A 55 -8.24 1.08 30.41
CA ARG A 55 -9.66 1.07 30.00
C ARG A 55 -10.59 0.66 31.14
N SER A 56 -10.16 -0.23 32.01
CA SER A 56 -10.94 -0.64 33.19
C SER A 56 -11.16 0.50 34.19
N GLY A 57 -10.41 1.60 34.06
CA GLY A 57 -10.41 2.69 35.05
C GLY A 57 -9.64 2.33 36.31
N ASN A 58 -9.01 1.14 36.39
CA ASN A 58 -8.17 0.79 37.52
C ASN A 58 -6.98 1.75 37.59
N SER A 59 -7.00 2.52 38.68
CA SER A 59 -5.91 3.36 39.15
C SER A 59 -4.96 2.48 39.96
N ASP A 60 -4.51 1.36 39.38
CA ASP A 60 -3.57 0.51 40.08
C ASP A 60 -2.31 1.34 40.30
N VAL A 61 -2.04 1.65 41.57
CA VAL A 61 -1.09 2.66 41.99
C VAL A 61 0.31 2.32 41.47
N GLU A 62 0.64 1.03 41.39
CA GLU A 62 1.89 0.53 40.82
C GLU A 62 2.01 0.79 39.31
N CYS A 63 0.89 0.73 38.57
CA CYS A 63 0.88 1.03 37.14
C CYS A 63 0.80 2.55 36.87
N GLU A 64 0.12 3.32 37.72
CA GLU A 64 0.02 4.79 37.64
C GLU A 64 1.37 5.47 37.96
N TYR A 65 2.16 4.92 38.90
CA TYR A 65 3.50 5.41 39.25
C TYR A 65 4.62 5.00 38.28
N TYR A 66 4.31 4.27 37.20
CA TYR A 66 5.26 3.98 36.13
C TYR A 66 5.68 5.28 35.41
N LEU A 67 6.72 5.92 35.93
CA LEU A 67 7.41 7.09 35.39
C LEU A 67 8.57 6.69 34.47
N GLY A 68 8.46 5.56 33.76
CA GLY A 68 9.43 5.18 32.73
C GLY A 68 10.85 4.98 33.25
N GLN A 69 11.04 4.13 34.26
CA GLN A 69 12.40 3.67 34.62
C GLN A 69 13.01 2.92 33.43
N TYR A 70 13.90 3.61 32.72
CA TYR A 70 14.66 3.09 31.59
C TYR A 70 15.48 1.87 32.08
N ARG A 71 15.26 0.70 31.46
CA ARG A 71 15.90 -0.62 31.72
C ARG A 71 15.32 -1.53 32.81
N ALA A 72 14.20 -1.21 33.46
CA ALA A 72 13.63 -2.13 34.47
C ALA A 72 12.98 -3.40 33.86
N PHE A 73 12.58 -3.37 32.59
CA PHE A 73 11.89 -4.49 31.96
C PHE A 73 12.42 -4.76 30.55
N SER A 74 12.49 -6.03 30.20
CA SER A 74 13.04 -6.48 28.93
C SER A 74 12.23 -5.92 27.75
N THR A 75 12.96 -5.42 26.75
CA THR A 75 12.44 -5.17 25.40
C THR A 75 12.07 -6.46 24.67
N ASP A 76 12.37 -7.64 25.24
CA ASP A 76 11.86 -8.90 24.71
C ASP A 76 10.34 -8.93 24.77
N ALA A 77 9.72 -9.16 23.61
CA ALA A 77 8.33 -9.56 23.51
C ALA A 77 8.03 -10.81 24.37
N ARG A 78 9.06 -11.65 24.63
CA ARG A 78 9.01 -12.88 25.42
C ARG A 78 8.72 -12.69 26.92
N SER A 79 8.97 -11.51 27.49
CA SER A 79 8.81 -11.30 28.95
C SER A 79 7.44 -10.74 29.34
N ARG A 80 6.48 -10.64 28.42
CA ARG A 80 5.30 -9.79 28.60
C ARG A 80 4.04 -10.60 28.86
N LYS A 81 3.30 -10.16 29.88
CA LYS A 81 2.05 -10.78 30.35
C LYS A 81 0.85 -10.56 29.40
N SER A 82 0.93 -9.64 28.44
CA SER A 82 -0.10 -9.49 27.40
C SER A 82 0.20 -10.37 26.18
N LYS A 83 -0.39 -11.56 26.22
CA LYS A 83 -0.55 -12.48 25.09
C LYS A 83 -1.72 -12.04 24.21
N SER A 84 -1.69 -10.80 23.72
CA SER A 84 -2.86 -10.20 23.10
C SER A 84 -3.01 -10.65 21.65
N GLU A 85 -4.05 -11.46 21.46
CA GLU A 85 -4.68 -11.75 20.18
C GLU A 85 -4.83 -10.47 19.35
N ARG A 86 -4.07 -10.38 18.25
CA ARG A 86 -4.21 -9.29 17.27
C ARG A 86 -5.40 -9.61 16.38
N ALA A 87 -6.58 -9.39 16.95
CA ALA A 87 -7.84 -9.46 16.23
C ALA A 87 -7.94 -8.29 15.27
N GLU A 88 -8.38 -8.54 14.05
CA GLU A 88 -8.75 -7.56 13.03
C GLU A 88 -10.01 -8.05 12.30
N PHE A 89 -10.83 -7.15 11.77
CA PHE A 89 -12.08 -7.53 11.12
C PHE A 89 -12.03 -7.15 9.65
N TYR A 90 -12.57 -8.01 8.80
CA TYR A 90 -12.51 -7.85 7.36
C TYR A 90 -13.85 -8.13 6.72
N PHE A 91 -14.05 -7.53 5.56
CA PHE A 91 -15.02 -7.96 4.57
C PHE A 91 -14.29 -8.56 3.37
N ASP A 92 -14.78 -9.69 2.88
CA ASP A 92 -14.26 -10.35 1.68
C ASP A 92 -15.32 -10.29 0.58
N ASN A 93 -14.95 -9.70 -0.55
CA ASN A 93 -15.88 -9.45 -1.64
C ASN A 93 -16.27 -10.70 -2.43
N ASN A 94 -15.37 -11.68 -2.52
CA ASN A 94 -15.62 -12.92 -3.27
C ASN A 94 -16.66 -13.77 -2.56
N THR A 95 -16.51 -13.91 -1.25
CA THR A 95 -17.44 -14.70 -0.42
C THR A 95 -18.63 -13.89 0.06
N LYS A 96 -18.55 -12.55 0.03
CA LYS A 96 -19.54 -11.62 0.60
C LYS A 96 -19.76 -11.82 2.11
N MET A 97 -18.72 -12.29 2.80
CA MET A 97 -18.75 -12.60 4.23
C MET A 97 -17.85 -11.66 5.04
N PHE A 98 -18.15 -11.52 6.32
CA PHE A 98 -17.27 -10.87 7.28
C PHE A 98 -16.41 -11.91 7.99
N TYR A 99 -15.18 -11.53 8.28
CA TYR A 99 -14.20 -12.38 8.93
C TYR A 99 -13.54 -11.68 10.11
N LEU A 100 -13.27 -12.45 11.16
CA LEU A 100 -12.31 -12.14 12.19
C LEU A 100 -10.96 -12.74 11.79
N GLY A 101 -9.97 -11.89 11.58
CA GLY A 101 -8.58 -12.30 11.41
C GLY A 101 -7.86 -12.30 12.75
N LEU A 102 -7.41 -13.46 13.21
CA LEU A 102 -6.59 -13.60 14.42
C LEU A 102 -5.15 -13.94 14.06
N ARG A 103 -4.19 -13.20 14.62
CA ARG A 103 -2.76 -13.49 14.48
C ARG A 103 -2.15 -13.76 15.85
N LEU A 104 -1.39 -14.83 15.96
CA LEU A 104 -0.68 -15.28 17.15
C LEU A 104 0.79 -15.57 16.79
N SER A 105 1.71 -15.27 17.69
CA SER A 105 3.12 -15.62 17.56
C SER A 105 3.37 -17.10 17.89
N ASP A 106 4.55 -17.61 17.51
CA ASP A 106 4.95 -19.00 17.78
C ASP A 106 4.97 -19.32 19.29
N ASP A 107 5.50 -18.39 20.09
CA ASP A 107 5.53 -18.48 21.55
C ASP A 107 4.11 -18.53 22.13
N GLU A 108 3.19 -17.69 21.64
CA GLU A 108 1.80 -17.69 22.09
C GLU A 108 1.09 -19.00 21.75
N ILE A 109 1.25 -19.49 20.52
CA ILE A 109 0.65 -20.75 20.07
C ILE A 109 1.15 -21.89 20.96
N SER A 110 2.46 -21.99 21.18
CA SER A 110 3.08 -23.03 22.01
C SER A 110 2.59 -22.99 23.46
N ASP A 111 2.52 -21.79 24.05
CA ASP A 111 2.06 -21.59 25.42
C ASP A 111 0.58 -21.95 25.62
N TYR A 112 -0.28 -21.55 24.68
CA TYR A 112 -1.70 -21.84 24.72
C TYR A 112 -1.99 -23.32 24.43
N GLU A 113 -1.20 -23.94 23.55
CA GLU A 113 -1.28 -25.36 23.25
C GLU A 113 -0.97 -26.22 24.47
N LEU A 114 0.11 -25.91 25.20
CA LEU A 114 0.48 -26.57 26.45
C LEU A 114 -0.65 -26.51 27.49
N ARG A 115 -1.36 -25.38 27.54
CA ARG A 115 -2.46 -25.12 28.48
C ARG A 115 -3.82 -25.56 27.95
N SER A 116 -3.87 -26.22 26.79
CA SER A 116 -5.11 -26.64 26.12
C SER A 116 -6.15 -25.52 26.03
N THR A 117 -5.68 -24.31 25.73
CA THR A 117 -6.52 -23.12 25.68
C THR A 117 -7.37 -23.09 24.40
N THR A 118 -8.61 -22.64 24.53
CA THR A 118 -9.57 -22.48 23.44
C THR A 118 -9.90 -21.01 23.27
N PHE A 119 -9.84 -20.52 22.04
CA PHE A 119 -10.36 -19.23 21.64
C PHE A 119 -11.87 -19.31 21.51
N GLU A 120 -12.58 -18.26 21.93
CA GLU A 120 -14.03 -18.16 21.92
C GLU A 120 -14.49 -16.81 21.38
N LEU A 121 -15.52 -16.85 20.53
CA LEU A 121 -16.17 -15.67 19.98
C LEU A 121 -17.65 -15.65 20.37
N ARG A 122 -18.09 -14.53 20.93
CA ARG A 122 -19.45 -14.35 21.48
C ARG A 122 -20.08 -13.06 20.94
N THR A 123 -21.41 -13.05 20.82
CA THR A 123 -22.20 -11.84 20.49
C THR A 123 -22.48 -10.97 21.71
N MET A 124 -22.47 -11.56 22.92
CA MET A 124 -22.66 -10.88 24.21
C MET A 124 -21.74 -11.46 25.29
N PRO A 125 -21.39 -10.71 26.36
CA PRO A 125 -20.45 -11.17 27.39
C PRO A 125 -20.88 -12.47 28.08
N HIS A 126 -22.19 -12.66 28.28
CA HIS A 126 -22.75 -13.80 28.99
C HIS A 126 -23.42 -14.82 28.05
N ALA A 127 -23.38 -14.60 26.74
CA ALA A 127 -23.90 -15.56 25.78
C ALA A 127 -22.92 -16.73 25.59
N ALA A 128 -23.45 -17.88 25.17
CA ALA A 128 -22.62 -18.99 24.69
C ALA A 128 -21.75 -18.55 23.50
N ALA A 129 -20.60 -19.19 23.34
CA ALA A 129 -19.71 -18.90 22.23
C ALA A 129 -20.32 -19.57 21.01
N PHE A 130 -20.61 -18.78 19.98
CA PHE A 130 -21.09 -19.32 18.71
C PHE A 130 -19.94 -19.89 17.88
N TYR A 131 -18.71 -19.49 18.18
CA TYR A 131 -17.51 -20.07 17.60
C TYR A 131 -16.47 -20.38 18.68
N SER A 132 -15.82 -21.53 18.58
CA SER A 132 -14.73 -21.93 19.47
C SER A 132 -13.67 -22.70 18.70
N LEU A 133 -12.41 -22.39 18.92
CA LEU A 133 -11.28 -23.03 18.23
C LEU A 133 -10.10 -23.21 19.18
N ARG A 134 -9.56 -24.43 19.23
CA ARG A 134 -8.37 -24.71 20.05
C ARG A 134 -7.17 -23.96 19.50
N ILE A 135 -6.43 -23.27 20.37
CA ILE A 135 -5.21 -22.57 20.00
C ILE A 135 -4.05 -23.58 20.03
N ASN A 136 -3.54 -23.95 18.85
CA ASN A 136 -2.43 -24.89 18.68
C ASN A 136 -1.79 -24.74 17.28
N GLY A 137 -0.62 -25.37 17.09
CA GLY A 137 0.11 -25.34 15.82
C GLY A 137 -0.58 -26.04 14.66
N ARG A 138 -1.72 -26.72 14.87
CA ARG A 138 -2.53 -27.30 13.79
C ARG A 138 -3.53 -26.30 13.22
N ASN A 139 -4.08 -25.44 14.07
CA ASN A 139 -5.13 -24.48 13.71
C ASN A 139 -4.56 -23.10 13.38
N PHE A 140 -3.41 -22.76 13.95
CA PHE A 140 -2.74 -21.49 13.78
C PHE A 140 -1.32 -21.70 13.29
N SER A 141 -0.92 -20.91 12.30
CA SER A 141 0.48 -20.77 11.89
C SER A 141 1.06 -19.52 12.54
N PRO A 142 2.29 -19.56 13.07
CA PRO A 142 2.93 -18.41 13.69
C PRO A 142 2.95 -17.18 12.79
N ASP A 143 2.57 -16.02 13.35
CA ASP A 143 2.52 -14.71 12.69
C ASP A 143 1.62 -14.62 11.43
N VAL A 144 0.93 -15.69 11.07
CA VAL A 144 -0.04 -15.72 9.97
C VAL A 144 -1.44 -15.47 10.52
N GLN A 145 -2.23 -14.70 9.77
CA GLN A 145 -3.60 -14.40 10.15
C GLN A 145 -4.52 -15.57 9.82
N ARG A 146 -5.18 -16.13 10.84
CA ARG A 146 -6.26 -17.10 10.69
C ARG A 146 -7.58 -16.36 10.50
N MET A 147 -8.19 -16.55 9.34
CA MET A 147 -9.50 -15.97 9.01
C MET A 147 -10.62 -16.87 9.52
N ILE A 148 -11.44 -16.34 10.42
CA ILE A 148 -12.60 -17.01 11.02
C ILE A 148 -13.86 -16.33 10.48
N PRO A 149 -14.74 -17.04 9.76
CA PRO A 149 -15.99 -16.44 9.27
C PRO A 149 -16.90 -16.08 10.44
N ILE A 150 -17.55 -14.93 10.34
CA ILE A 150 -18.53 -14.47 11.33
C ILE A 150 -19.91 -14.86 10.82
N GLU A 151 -20.55 -15.79 11.53
CA GLU A 151 -21.84 -16.37 11.13
C GLU A 151 -23.03 -15.76 11.88
N GLU A 152 -22.82 -15.19 13.07
CA GLU A 152 -23.86 -14.54 13.85
C GLU A 152 -23.68 -13.03 13.89
N PHE A 153 -24.74 -12.27 13.57
CA PHE A 153 -24.67 -10.82 13.57
C PHE A 153 -24.74 -10.24 14.99
N SER A 154 -23.75 -9.44 15.35
CA SER A 154 -23.80 -8.50 16.47
C SER A 154 -23.08 -7.21 16.12
N TYR A 155 -23.54 -6.07 16.68
CA TYR A 155 -22.79 -4.81 16.60
C TYR A 155 -21.44 -4.90 17.34
N ASN A 156 -21.39 -5.72 18.38
CA ASN A 156 -20.22 -5.89 19.23
C ASN A 156 -19.91 -7.39 19.40
N TYR A 157 -18.65 -7.76 19.25
CA TYR A 157 -18.19 -9.11 19.51
C TYR A 157 -17.31 -9.14 20.76
N PHE A 158 -17.35 -10.26 21.47
CA PHE A 158 -16.55 -10.48 22.66
C PHE A 158 -15.61 -11.64 22.38
N LEU A 159 -14.32 -11.33 22.39
CA LEU A 159 -13.25 -12.29 22.20
C LEU A 159 -12.70 -12.68 23.56
N SER A 160 -12.56 -13.97 23.80
CA SER A 160 -11.97 -14.50 25.02
C SER A 160 -11.20 -15.77 24.73
N ASN A 161 -10.40 -16.17 25.71
CA ASN A 161 -9.85 -17.51 25.74
C ASN A 161 -10.09 -18.15 27.12
N THR A 162 -10.10 -19.47 27.14
CA THR A 162 -10.41 -20.25 28.34
C THR A 162 -9.34 -20.14 29.45
N LEU A 163 -8.20 -19.50 29.18
CA LEU A 163 -7.12 -19.36 30.15
C LEU A 163 -7.37 -18.22 31.15
N ASN A 164 -7.85 -17.07 30.68
CA ASN A 164 -8.03 -15.86 31.51
C ASN A 164 -9.50 -15.42 31.63
N ASP A 165 -10.41 -15.98 30.82
CA ASP A 165 -11.83 -15.61 30.73
C ASP A 165 -12.11 -14.11 30.58
N VAL A 166 -11.10 -13.35 30.12
CA VAL A 166 -11.22 -11.90 29.90
C VAL A 166 -11.93 -11.69 28.57
N LYS A 167 -13.18 -11.23 28.64
CA LYS A 167 -14.02 -10.99 27.47
C LYS A 167 -13.80 -9.58 26.95
N ARG A 168 -12.99 -9.46 25.91
CA ARG A 168 -12.64 -8.20 25.27
C ARG A 168 -13.71 -7.81 24.26
N LYS A 169 -14.31 -6.63 24.43
CA LYS A 169 -15.31 -6.09 23.53
C LYS A 169 -14.63 -5.49 22.29
N TYR A 170 -15.13 -5.84 21.11
CA TYR A 170 -14.79 -5.22 19.84
C TYR A 170 -16.06 -4.69 19.18
N GLU A 171 -16.07 -3.40 18.86
CA GLU A 171 -17.16 -2.77 18.12
C GLU A 171 -16.86 -2.94 16.64
N VAL A 172 -17.76 -3.61 15.91
CA VAL A 172 -17.53 -3.99 14.51
C VAL A 172 -18.48 -3.27 13.58
N PHE A 173 -19.77 -3.20 13.93
CA PHE A 173 -20.75 -2.46 13.14
C PHE A 173 -21.22 -1.24 13.91
N ASN A 174 -21.39 -0.14 13.17
CA ASN A 174 -21.91 1.10 13.72
C ASN A 174 -23.35 0.90 14.22
N ASN A 175 -23.58 1.27 15.48
CA ASN A 175 -24.89 1.17 16.16
C ASN A 175 -25.53 2.55 16.37
N ALA A 176 -25.08 3.59 15.65
CA ALA A 176 -25.72 4.89 15.71
C ALA A 176 -27.17 4.79 15.20
N ARG A 177 -28.10 5.44 15.92
CA ARG A 177 -29.57 5.35 15.74
C ARG A 177 -30.09 5.73 14.34
N ASN A 178 -29.24 6.22 13.44
CA ASN A 178 -29.60 6.75 12.13
C ASN A 178 -29.23 5.82 10.95
N GLY A 179 -28.90 4.55 11.20
CA GLY A 179 -28.45 3.64 10.15
C GLY A 179 -27.11 4.06 9.53
N ALA A 180 -26.23 4.63 10.37
CA ALA A 180 -24.92 5.08 9.95
C ALA A 180 -24.10 3.90 9.40
N PRO A 181 -23.35 4.09 8.32
CA PRO A 181 -22.57 3.02 7.74
C PRO A 181 -21.34 2.67 8.58
N THR A 182 -20.81 1.48 8.29
CA THR A 182 -19.52 0.99 8.78
C THR A 182 -18.51 1.06 7.64
N PHE A 183 -17.33 1.62 7.91
CA PHE A 183 -16.27 1.78 6.91
C PHE A 183 -15.22 0.66 7.03
N PHE A 184 -14.84 0.11 5.88
CA PHE A 184 -13.74 -0.82 5.73
C PHE A 184 -12.77 -0.23 4.71
N LYS A 185 -11.50 -0.07 5.08
CA LYS A 185 -10.43 0.39 4.20
C LYS A 185 -10.02 -0.74 3.26
N MET A 186 -10.00 -0.49 1.95
CA MET A 186 -9.52 -1.48 0.99
C MET A 186 -8.01 -1.61 1.06
N GLN A 187 -7.49 -2.84 1.00
CA GLN A 187 -6.06 -3.09 1.02
C GLN A 187 -5.44 -2.90 -0.37
N ILE A 188 -4.22 -2.35 -0.40
CA ILE A 188 -3.48 -2.09 -1.64
C ILE A 188 -3.05 -3.42 -2.27
N GLY A 189 -3.32 -3.61 -3.55
CA GLY A 189 -2.86 -4.78 -4.33
C GLY A 189 -3.82 -5.99 -4.32
N ASP A 190 -4.96 -5.92 -3.63
CA ASP A 190 -5.96 -6.99 -3.66
C ASP A 190 -6.93 -6.79 -4.84
N ARG A 191 -6.82 -7.66 -5.85
CA ARG A 191 -7.67 -7.64 -7.06
C ARG A 191 -9.13 -7.92 -6.77
N ASP A 192 -9.42 -8.65 -5.71
CA ASP A 192 -10.76 -9.00 -5.27
C ASP A 192 -11.21 -8.15 -4.08
N TYR A 193 -10.39 -7.20 -3.65
CA TYR A 193 -10.58 -6.28 -2.52
C TYR A 193 -11.17 -6.90 -1.24
N ARG A 194 -10.30 -7.50 -0.43
CA ARG A 194 -10.52 -7.62 1.00
C ARG A 194 -10.37 -6.25 1.65
N ALA A 195 -11.37 -5.86 2.44
CA ALA A 195 -11.39 -4.56 3.11
C ALA A 195 -11.32 -4.75 4.62
N LYS A 196 -10.38 -4.06 5.28
CA LYS A 196 -10.14 -4.10 6.73
C LYS A 196 -10.98 -3.05 7.45
N LEU A 197 -11.60 -3.41 8.56
CA LEU A 197 -12.45 -2.51 9.36
C LEU A 197 -11.66 -1.27 9.80
N VAL A 198 -12.23 -0.08 9.55
CA VAL A 198 -11.73 1.16 10.13
C VAL A 198 -12.20 1.24 11.58
N ARG A 199 -11.27 1.06 12.52
CA ARG A 199 -11.58 1.09 13.97
C ARG A 199 -11.65 2.50 14.55
N SER A 200 -10.93 3.45 13.96
CA SER A 200 -10.93 4.84 14.35
C SER A 200 -12.20 5.54 13.88
N SER A 201 -12.57 6.62 14.57
CA SER A 201 -13.55 7.58 14.06
C SER A 201 -12.96 8.53 13.02
N VAL A 202 -11.77 8.24 12.48
CA VAL A 202 -11.07 9.10 11.51
C VAL A 202 -10.98 8.36 10.17
N LEU A 203 -11.41 9.04 9.12
CA LEU A 203 -11.30 8.66 7.72
C LEU A 203 -10.33 9.61 7.02
N TYR A 204 -9.78 9.16 5.91
CA TYR A 204 -8.77 9.88 5.15
C TYR A 204 -9.15 10.05 3.68
N THR A 205 -8.84 11.22 3.12
CA THR A 205 -9.07 11.53 1.70
C THR A 205 -8.25 10.62 0.78
N ASN A 206 -8.69 10.43 -0.47
CA ASN A 206 -7.99 9.65 -1.51
C ASN A 206 -7.68 8.20 -1.13
N ILE A 207 -8.41 7.66 -0.15
CA ILE A 207 -8.35 6.24 0.22
C ILE A 207 -9.66 5.58 -0.22
N PRO A 208 -9.59 4.42 -0.91
CA PRO A 208 -10.77 3.65 -1.26
C PRO A 208 -11.33 2.92 -0.03
N TYR A 209 -12.62 3.10 0.21
CA TYR A 209 -13.36 2.45 1.28
C TYR A 209 -14.52 1.63 0.73
N LEU A 210 -14.72 0.45 1.33
CA LEU A 210 -16.01 -0.22 1.31
C LEU A 210 -16.86 0.30 2.47
N VAL A 211 -18.04 0.80 2.13
CA VAL A 211 -19.00 1.36 3.07
C VAL A 211 -20.22 0.44 3.12
N VAL A 212 -20.48 -0.11 4.31
CA VAL A 212 -21.52 -1.10 4.53
C VAL A 212 -22.66 -0.49 5.32
N TYR A 213 -23.87 -0.59 4.77
CA TYR A 213 -25.12 -0.26 5.43
C TYR A 213 -25.87 -1.53 5.79
N GLN A 214 -26.27 -1.68 7.05
CA GLN A 214 -27.19 -2.73 7.46
C GLN A 214 -28.62 -2.32 7.11
N SER A 215 -29.28 -3.09 6.25
CA SER A 215 -30.67 -2.86 5.86
C SER A 215 -31.62 -3.49 6.90
N GLN A 216 -32.08 -2.72 7.88
CA GLN A 216 -33.34 -3.05 8.59
C GLN A 216 -34.56 -2.43 7.93
N TYR A 217 -34.37 -1.28 7.26
CA TYR A 217 -35.38 -0.56 6.50
C TYR A 217 -34.79 -0.26 5.14
N TRP A 218 -35.61 -0.28 4.09
CA TRP A 218 -35.21 0.10 2.73
C TRP A 218 -34.29 1.33 2.78
N VAL A 219 -33.05 1.17 2.30
CA VAL A 219 -32.15 2.30 2.10
C VAL A 219 -32.89 3.26 1.17
N PRO A 220 -33.08 4.54 1.51
CA PRO A 220 -33.57 5.50 0.54
C PRO A 220 -32.61 5.42 -0.64
N GLY A 221 -33.13 5.00 -1.79
CA GLY A 221 -32.39 5.12 -3.04
C GLY A 221 -31.94 6.57 -3.12
N ASN A 222 -30.61 6.76 -3.18
CA ASN A 222 -29.96 8.06 -3.33
C ASN A 222 -30.15 9.01 -2.14
N VAL A 223 -29.50 8.74 -1.01
CA VAL A 223 -28.89 9.88 -0.29
C VAL A 223 -27.92 10.51 -1.29
N HIS A 224 -28.21 11.71 -1.76
CA HIS A 224 -27.28 12.48 -2.58
C HIS A 224 -26.02 12.69 -1.75
N LEU A 225 -25.02 11.84 -1.98
CA LEU A 225 -23.69 12.07 -1.43
C LEU A 225 -23.13 13.33 -2.11
N PRO A 226 -22.36 14.14 -1.37
CA PRO A 226 -21.63 15.26 -1.96
C PRO A 226 -20.79 14.80 -3.16
N ASN A 227 -20.60 15.68 -4.14
CA ASN A 227 -19.86 15.37 -5.38
C ASN A 227 -18.42 14.96 -5.11
N GLU A 228 -17.86 15.34 -3.96
CA GLU A 228 -16.52 15.00 -3.51
C GLU A 228 -16.39 13.52 -3.10
N ILE A 229 -17.50 12.80 -2.94
CA ILE A 229 -17.54 11.36 -2.64
C ILE A 229 -17.83 10.61 -3.94
N ASN A 230 -16.77 10.06 -4.54
CA ASN A 230 -16.88 9.27 -5.75
C ASN A 230 -17.30 7.84 -5.41
N ILE A 231 -18.42 7.38 -5.97
CA ILE A 231 -18.88 6.00 -5.82
C ILE A 231 -18.44 5.21 -7.05
N GLU A 232 -17.61 4.19 -6.84
CA GLU A 232 -17.13 3.31 -7.92
C GLU A 232 -18.11 2.17 -8.17
N SER A 233 -18.66 1.57 -7.12
CA SER A 233 -19.62 0.47 -7.24
C SER A 233 -20.61 0.41 -6.08
N SER A 234 -21.74 -0.26 -6.30
CA SER A 234 -22.75 -0.52 -5.28
C SER A 234 -23.36 -1.91 -5.48
N PHE A 235 -23.49 -2.68 -4.41
CA PHE A 235 -24.02 -4.03 -4.46
C PHE A 235 -24.77 -4.40 -3.19
N LYS A 236 -25.74 -5.30 -3.31
CA LYS A 236 -26.48 -5.87 -2.17
C LYS A 236 -25.94 -7.27 -1.89
N PHE A 237 -25.91 -7.65 -0.62
CA PHE A 237 -25.49 -8.99 -0.21
C PHE A 237 -26.18 -9.40 1.09
N GLU A 238 -26.16 -10.69 1.40
CA GLU A 238 -26.79 -11.26 2.58
C GLU A 238 -25.78 -12.15 3.30
N THR A 239 -25.63 -11.95 4.60
CA THR A 239 -24.72 -12.71 5.46
C THR A 239 -25.15 -12.55 6.91
N MET A 240 -24.79 -13.48 7.79
CA MET A 240 -25.20 -13.49 9.21
C MET A 240 -26.72 -13.33 9.44
N GLY A 241 -27.54 -13.84 8.51
CA GLY A 241 -29.00 -13.68 8.53
C GLY A 241 -29.50 -12.24 8.34
N ARG A 242 -28.67 -11.34 7.77
CA ARG A 242 -28.99 -9.93 7.55
C ARG A 242 -28.69 -9.51 6.11
N LYS A 243 -29.49 -8.57 5.60
CA LYS A 243 -29.26 -7.92 4.30
C LYS A 243 -28.44 -6.66 4.46
N PHE A 244 -27.48 -6.47 3.56
CA PHE A 244 -26.56 -5.36 3.54
C PHE A 244 -26.52 -4.68 2.17
N LEU A 245 -26.17 -3.41 2.17
CA LEU A 245 -25.79 -2.65 0.99
C LEU A 245 -24.33 -2.23 1.13
N GLY A 246 -23.48 -2.69 0.22
CA GLY A 246 -22.10 -2.23 0.07
C GLY A 246 -22.00 -1.13 -0.99
N LYS A 247 -21.17 -0.13 -0.71
CA LYS A 247 -20.73 0.90 -1.67
C LYS A 247 -19.22 1.02 -1.61
N VAL A 248 -18.54 0.92 -2.75
CA VAL A 248 -17.12 1.26 -2.84
C VAL A 248 -17.04 2.74 -3.20
N LEU A 249 -16.36 3.52 -2.36
CA LEU A 249 -16.22 4.96 -2.56
C LEU A 249 -14.87 5.50 -2.14
N THR A 250 -14.52 6.65 -2.72
CA THR A 250 -13.31 7.41 -2.40
C THR A 250 -13.71 8.85 -2.11
N ILE A 251 -13.22 9.41 -1.00
CA ILE A 251 -13.48 10.79 -0.61
C ILE A 251 -12.34 11.66 -1.14
N THR A 252 -12.59 12.44 -2.17
CA THR A 252 -11.54 13.17 -2.92
C THR A 252 -11.09 14.44 -2.22
N SER A 253 -11.99 15.12 -1.51
CA SER A 253 -11.67 16.38 -0.84
C SER A 253 -12.51 16.60 0.41
N LYS A 254 -11.97 17.44 1.30
CA LYS A 254 -12.58 17.82 2.56
C LYS A 254 -13.33 19.13 2.39
N THR A 255 -14.66 19.08 2.48
CA THR A 255 -15.56 20.25 2.44
C THR A 255 -16.45 20.25 3.67
N ALA A 256 -17.01 21.41 4.02
CA ALA A 256 -17.90 21.53 5.19
C ALA A 256 -19.12 20.61 5.10
N GLN A 257 -19.61 20.35 3.88
CA GLN A 257 -20.73 19.43 3.65
C GLN A 257 -20.33 17.97 3.91
N VAL A 258 -19.17 17.54 3.41
CA VAL A 258 -18.64 16.19 3.66
C VAL A 258 -18.35 16.00 5.15
N ASP A 259 -17.71 16.98 5.80
CA ASP A 259 -17.43 16.92 7.23
C ASP A 259 -18.71 16.78 8.06
N SER A 260 -19.74 17.58 7.78
CA SER A 260 -21.02 17.50 8.47
C SER A 260 -21.70 16.13 8.29
N LEU A 261 -21.66 15.58 7.07
CA LEU A 261 -22.21 14.26 6.77
C LEU A 261 -21.47 13.16 7.55
N LEU A 262 -20.14 13.14 7.50
CA LEU A 262 -19.33 12.13 8.19
C LEU A 262 -19.48 12.26 9.71
N LEU A 263 -19.53 13.48 10.25
CA LEU A 263 -19.77 13.73 11.67
C LEU A 263 -21.13 13.17 12.11
N SER A 264 -22.16 13.27 11.27
CA SER A 264 -23.48 12.67 11.54
C SER A 264 -23.44 11.14 11.62
N TRP A 265 -22.44 10.51 11.01
CA TRP A 265 -22.16 9.07 11.07
C TRP A 265 -21.16 8.70 12.18
N GLY A 266 -20.62 9.69 12.90
CA GLY A 266 -19.62 9.50 13.95
C GLY A 266 -18.16 9.48 13.47
N TYR A 267 -17.90 9.94 12.24
CA TYR A 267 -16.57 10.00 11.65
C TYR A 267 -16.08 11.44 11.44
N GLN A 268 -14.77 11.61 11.42
CA GLN A 268 -14.05 12.83 11.08
C GLN A 268 -13.18 12.57 9.84
N LEU A 269 -13.00 13.59 8.99
CA LEU A 269 -12.16 13.47 7.81
C LEU A 269 -10.84 14.21 8.01
N GLU A 270 -9.74 13.55 7.66
CA GLU A 270 -8.40 14.12 7.60
C GLU A 270 -7.78 13.94 6.22
N PHE A 271 -6.75 14.73 5.94
CA PHE A 271 -5.92 14.51 4.75
C PHE A 271 -5.07 13.26 4.93
N SER A 272 -5.04 12.42 3.89
CA SER A 272 -4.16 11.26 3.84
C SER A 272 -2.68 11.66 3.78
N GLU A 273 -1.87 10.82 4.39
CA GLU A 273 -0.42 10.79 4.24
C GLU A 273 -0.05 9.73 3.20
N GLU A 274 1.08 9.92 2.53
CA GLU A 274 1.68 8.95 1.62
C GLU A 274 2.92 8.33 2.25
N LEU A 275 3.11 7.03 2.00
CA LEU A 275 4.28 6.28 2.41
C LEU A 275 4.56 5.17 1.40
N THR A 276 5.72 5.25 0.76
CA THR A 276 6.06 4.39 -0.38
C THR A 276 7.50 3.90 -0.26
N LEU A 277 7.73 2.61 -0.51
CA LEU A 277 9.08 2.08 -0.67
C LEU A 277 9.64 2.50 -2.04
N LEU A 278 10.75 3.23 -2.04
CA LEU A 278 11.45 3.64 -3.25
C LEU A 278 12.51 2.62 -3.66
N TRP A 279 13.24 2.06 -2.69
CA TRP A 279 14.34 1.13 -2.94
C TRP A 279 14.63 0.25 -1.72
N PRO A 280 14.96 -1.04 -1.88
CA PRO A 280 15.01 -1.77 -3.16
C PRO A 280 13.60 -2.15 -3.66
N PRO A 281 13.41 -2.31 -4.99
CA PRO A 281 12.20 -2.89 -5.54
C PRO A 281 11.96 -4.26 -4.92
N SER A 282 10.80 -4.45 -4.32
CA SER A 282 10.54 -5.59 -3.45
C SER A 282 9.10 -6.06 -3.60
N PRO A 283 8.85 -7.38 -3.57
CA PRO A 283 7.49 -7.90 -3.66
C PRO A 283 6.71 -7.62 -2.36
N LEU A 284 5.42 -7.34 -2.52
CA LEU A 284 4.45 -7.31 -1.42
C LEU A 284 3.85 -8.70 -1.26
N VAL A 285 3.97 -9.29 -0.07
CA VAL A 285 3.42 -10.61 0.29
C VAL A 285 2.74 -10.47 1.66
N ASP A 286 1.47 -10.87 1.76
CA ASP A 286 0.70 -10.84 3.01
C ASP A 286 0.82 -9.52 3.79
N GLU A 287 0.60 -8.39 3.09
CA GLU A 287 0.69 -7.01 3.62
C GLU A 287 2.11 -6.57 4.04
N SER A 288 3.14 -7.37 3.77
CA SER A 288 4.54 -7.10 4.12
C SER A 288 5.43 -7.02 2.89
N ILE A 289 6.35 -6.07 2.88
CA ILE A 289 7.33 -5.93 1.80
C ILE A 289 8.60 -6.70 2.16
N LEU A 290 8.97 -7.65 1.31
CA LEU A 290 10.11 -8.53 1.56
C LEU A 290 11.38 -7.90 1.00
N VAL A 291 12.30 -7.50 1.87
CA VAL A 291 13.54 -6.83 1.48
C VAL A 291 14.75 -7.70 1.80
N ASN A 292 15.61 -7.91 0.80
CA ASN A 292 16.91 -8.57 0.95
C ASN A 292 18.05 -7.53 0.91
N ALA A 293 17.99 -6.56 1.82
CA ALA A 293 19.01 -5.54 2.01
C ALA A 293 19.02 -5.11 3.48
N ASP A 294 20.11 -4.51 3.95
CA ASP A 294 20.20 -3.99 5.32
C ASP A 294 19.52 -2.62 5.49
N SER A 295 19.15 -1.98 4.38
CA SER A 295 18.51 -0.67 4.41
C SER A 295 17.54 -0.48 3.24
N ALA A 296 16.51 0.31 3.49
CA ALA A 296 15.50 0.71 2.52
C ALA A 296 15.40 2.24 2.46
N TYR A 297 14.95 2.75 1.32
CA TYR A 297 14.67 4.17 1.09
C TYR A 297 13.17 4.33 0.95
N LEU A 298 12.60 5.17 1.81
CA LEU A 298 11.17 5.44 1.87
C LEU A 298 10.89 6.87 1.46
N PHE A 299 9.84 7.06 0.67
CA PHE A 299 9.18 8.34 0.52
C PHE A 299 8.05 8.44 1.55
N SER A 300 7.94 9.57 2.24
CA SER A 300 6.83 9.89 3.12
C SER A 300 6.48 11.38 3.08
N THR A 301 5.18 11.71 3.10
CA THR A 301 4.70 13.11 3.23
C THR A 301 4.93 13.69 4.62
N PHE A 302 5.47 12.87 5.52
CA PHE A 302 5.71 13.19 6.91
C PHE A 302 7.12 12.84 7.35
N GLU A 303 7.56 13.47 8.43
CA GLU A 303 8.85 13.16 9.05
C GLU A 303 8.81 11.83 9.81
N LEU A 304 9.79 10.96 9.54
CA LEU A 304 10.01 9.73 10.31
C LEU A 304 10.65 10.07 11.66
N GLN A 305 9.98 9.68 12.74
CA GLN A 305 10.37 9.90 14.12
C GLN A 305 10.60 8.56 14.79
N ALA A 306 11.85 8.31 15.16
CA ALA A 306 12.26 7.12 15.89
C ALA A 306 11.40 6.90 17.14
N GLN A 307 10.90 5.67 17.31
CA GLN A 307 10.02 5.28 18.41
C GLN A 307 8.74 6.13 18.52
N GLY A 308 8.35 6.82 17.44
CA GLY A 308 7.09 7.56 17.32
C GLY A 308 6.22 6.97 16.22
N ASN A 309 6.72 6.99 14.99
CA ASN A 309 6.04 6.44 13.81
C ASN A 309 6.85 5.36 13.09
N ILE A 310 8.04 5.04 13.57
CA ILE A 310 8.86 3.92 13.09
C ILE A 310 9.55 3.21 14.25
N ASN A 311 9.61 1.88 14.21
CA ASN A 311 10.26 1.06 15.23
C ASN A 311 11.79 0.97 15.08
N ALA A 312 12.42 2.05 14.63
CA ALA A 312 13.86 2.19 14.47
C ALA A 312 14.45 3.18 15.51
N HIS A 313 15.76 3.07 15.76
CA HIS A 313 16.45 4.05 16.60
C HIS A 313 16.80 5.31 15.80
N SER A 314 16.89 6.44 16.49
CA SER A 314 17.20 7.73 15.86
C SER A 314 18.53 7.74 15.12
N GLN A 315 19.53 6.99 15.59
CA GLN A 315 20.85 6.89 14.96
C GLN A 315 20.82 6.15 13.62
N ASP A 316 19.81 5.31 13.39
CA ASP A 316 19.68 4.50 12.18
C ASP A 316 18.87 5.22 11.09
N LEU A 317 18.15 6.28 11.45
CA LEU A 317 17.35 7.08 10.52
C LEU A 317 18.21 8.16 9.89
N LYS A 318 18.31 8.16 8.56
CA LYS A 318 19.03 9.21 7.82
C LYS A 318 18.09 9.87 6.83
N LYS A 319 17.79 11.15 7.04
CA LYS A 319 17.10 11.98 6.04
C LYS A 319 18.06 12.21 4.87
N ILE A 320 17.62 11.89 3.65
CA ILE A 320 18.41 12.04 2.42
C ILE A 320 17.99 13.31 1.68
N ALA A 321 16.67 13.47 1.53
CA ALA A 321 16.06 14.62 0.86
C ALA A 321 14.69 14.90 1.50
N ASP A 322 13.97 15.89 1.00
CA ASP A 322 12.61 16.14 1.44
C ASP A 322 11.70 14.97 1.07
N GLY A 323 10.99 14.46 2.08
CA GLY A 323 10.20 13.25 1.99
C GLY A 323 10.99 11.94 1.89
N ILE A 324 12.31 11.95 1.64
CA ILE A 324 13.08 10.72 1.43
C ILE A 324 13.97 10.42 2.64
N SER A 325 13.76 9.24 3.24
CA SER A 325 14.53 8.76 4.38
C SER A 325 15.10 7.37 4.13
N LYS A 326 16.36 7.17 4.52
CA LYS A 326 16.99 5.85 4.61
C LYS A 326 16.69 5.25 5.99
N VAL A 327 16.14 4.05 6.00
CA VAL A 327 15.76 3.31 7.20
C VAL A 327 16.49 1.95 7.25
N PRO A 328 16.80 1.42 8.44
CA PRO A 328 17.35 0.08 8.57
C PRO A 328 16.27 -0.97 8.27
N VAL A 329 16.66 -2.04 7.60
CA VAL A 329 15.82 -3.23 7.39
C VAL A 329 16.28 -4.28 8.37
N ARG A 330 15.47 -4.50 9.40
CA ARG A 330 15.66 -5.53 10.42
C ARG A 330 14.71 -6.69 10.16
N SER A 331 14.66 -7.68 11.05
CA SER A 331 13.67 -8.78 10.96
C SER A 331 12.26 -8.26 10.66
N ARG A 332 11.85 -7.17 11.33
CA ARG A 332 10.58 -6.49 11.08
C ARG A 332 10.68 -4.98 11.32
N THR A 333 10.80 -4.21 10.26
CA THR A 333 10.74 -2.74 10.30
C THR A 333 9.30 -2.30 10.01
N LYS A 334 8.71 -1.50 10.91
CA LYS A 334 7.32 -1.04 10.83
C LYS A 334 7.24 0.46 10.88
N VAL A 335 6.45 1.02 9.97
CA VAL A 335 6.19 2.45 9.87
C VAL A 335 4.68 2.68 9.89
N TYR A 336 4.24 3.64 10.70
CA TYR A 336 2.84 4.01 10.81
C TYR A 336 2.68 5.51 11.07
N ARG A 337 1.84 6.17 10.26
CA ARG A 337 1.27 7.48 10.61
C ARG A 337 -0.09 7.61 9.95
N LYS A 338 -1.13 7.91 10.72
CA LYS A 338 -2.51 8.08 10.19
C LYS A 338 -2.92 6.88 9.31
N ASN A 339 -3.27 7.10 8.04
CA ASN A 339 -3.61 6.05 7.07
C ASN A 339 -2.42 5.31 6.48
N ALA A 340 -1.20 5.85 6.62
CA ALA A 340 -0.01 5.31 6.01
C ALA A 340 0.61 4.23 6.91
N GLU A 341 0.62 3.00 6.41
CA GLU A 341 1.16 1.83 7.10
C GLU A 341 2.11 1.10 6.15
N LEU A 342 3.28 0.72 6.64
CA LEU A 342 4.26 -0.06 5.89
C LEU A 342 4.95 -1.05 6.80
N MET A 343 4.97 -2.31 6.39
CA MET A 343 5.72 -3.37 7.05
C MET A 343 6.79 -3.87 6.10
N ILE A 344 8.03 -3.90 6.58
CA ILE A 344 9.19 -4.38 5.83
C ILE A 344 9.79 -5.53 6.62
N GLU A 345 9.91 -6.69 5.99
CA GLU A 345 10.49 -7.88 6.59
C GLU A 345 11.79 -8.24 5.89
N LYS A 346 12.85 -8.41 6.68
CA LYS A 346 14.13 -8.88 6.15
C LYS A 346 14.01 -10.35 5.82
N ARG A 347 14.22 -10.70 4.55
CA ARG A 347 14.27 -12.10 4.13
C ARG A 347 15.70 -12.45 3.75
N GLU A 348 16.31 -13.33 4.55
CA GLU A 348 17.55 -13.98 4.18
C GLU A 348 17.23 -15.06 3.13
N GLN A 349 17.88 -15.00 1.98
CA GLN A 349 17.70 -16.01 0.93
C GLN A 349 18.41 -17.30 1.39
N ALA A 350 17.66 -18.39 1.54
CA ALA A 350 18.23 -19.72 1.70
C ALA A 350 18.78 -20.21 0.36
N SER A 351 19.94 -19.68 -0.05
CA SER A 351 20.97 -20.34 -0.87
C SER A 351 21.97 -19.30 -1.40
N ASP A 352 23.24 -19.53 -1.15
CA ASP A 352 24.38 -18.85 -1.79
C ASP A 352 24.55 -19.24 -3.27
N SER A 353 23.64 -20.04 -3.84
CA SER A 353 23.62 -20.25 -5.27
C SER A 353 23.06 -19.00 -5.91
N TYR A 354 23.97 -18.10 -6.29
CA TYR A 354 23.75 -17.12 -7.35
C TYR A 354 23.27 -17.87 -8.59
N SER A 355 21.96 -18.11 -8.66
CA SER A 355 21.30 -18.48 -9.89
C SER A 355 21.35 -17.20 -10.69
N ALA A 356 22.38 -17.05 -11.53
CA ALA A 356 22.40 -15.99 -12.51
C ALA A 356 21.13 -16.16 -13.32
N ILE A 357 20.07 -15.41 -12.97
CA ILE A 357 18.83 -15.46 -13.72
C ILE A 357 19.22 -14.90 -15.09
N PRO A 358 19.20 -15.73 -16.15
CA PRO A 358 19.62 -15.25 -17.46
C PRO A 358 18.64 -14.16 -17.87
N VAL A 359 19.13 -12.93 -18.01
CA VAL A 359 18.30 -11.81 -18.45
C VAL A 359 17.90 -12.07 -19.90
N ALA A 360 16.62 -12.38 -20.11
CA ALA A 360 16.06 -12.53 -21.44
C ALA A 360 16.08 -11.17 -22.16
N ARG A 361 16.95 -11.05 -23.16
CA ARG A 361 17.04 -9.83 -23.98
C ARG A 361 16.19 -10.00 -25.23
N LYS A 362 15.27 -9.07 -25.45
CA LYS A 362 14.42 -9.02 -26.63
C LYS A 362 14.57 -7.67 -27.33
N VAL A 363 14.51 -7.68 -28.64
CA VAL A 363 14.46 -6.45 -29.44
C VAL A 363 13.07 -6.31 -30.01
N SER A 364 12.42 -5.17 -29.83
CA SER A 364 11.09 -4.90 -30.38
C SER A 364 10.83 -3.41 -30.56
N ARG A 365 9.97 -3.05 -31.52
CA ARG A 365 9.43 -1.68 -31.64
C ARG A 365 8.26 -1.45 -30.69
N THR A 366 7.44 -2.48 -30.53
CA THR A 366 6.25 -2.46 -29.68
C THR A 366 6.33 -3.62 -28.71
N TYR A 367 6.13 -3.35 -27.44
CA TYR A 367 6.07 -4.37 -26.40
C TYR A 367 4.68 -4.39 -25.78
N ILE A 368 4.10 -5.59 -25.69
CA ILE A 368 2.87 -5.82 -24.95
C ILE A 368 3.25 -6.37 -23.59
N VAL A 369 2.90 -5.61 -22.55
CA VAL A 369 3.26 -5.89 -21.17
C VAL A 369 2.55 -7.15 -20.67
N GLN A 370 3.31 -8.13 -20.22
CA GLN A 370 2.78 -9.47 -19.87
C GLN A 370 2.25 -9.55 -18.43
N ASP A 371 2.77 -8.71 -17.54
CA ASP A 371 2.48 -8.67 -16.12
C ASP A 371 2.77 -7.28 -15.53
N ASP A 372 2.49 -7.12 -14.25
CA ASP A 372 2.64 -5.86 -13.52
C ASP A 372 4.05 -5.69 -12.90
N SER A 373 5.04 -6.51 -13.30
CA SER A 373 6.42 -6.42 -12.79
C SER A 373 7.38 -5.79 -13.81
N THR A 374 6.82 -5.03 -14.76
CA THR A 374 7.51 -4.43 -15.89
C THR A 374 7.61 -2.91 -15.73
N PHE A 375 8.76 -2.33 -16.07
CA PHE A 375 9.04 -0.90 -15.96
C PHE A 375 9.64 -0.36 -17.26
N LEU A 376 9.20 0.84 -17.68
CA LEU A 376 9.79 1.61 -18.77
C LEU A 376 10.84 2.56 -18.21
N PHE A 377 12.04 2.50 -18.75
CA PHE A 377 13.11 3.45 -18.50
C PHE A 377 13.24 4.32 -19.74
N ASN A 378 13.25 5.64 -19.57
CA ASN A 378 13.48 6.60 -20.64
C ASN A 378 14.12 7.89 -20.08
N ARG A 379 14.33 8.91 -20.93
CA ARG A 379 14.88 10.21 -20.50
C ARG A 379 14.08 10.92 -19.41
N SER A 380 12.79 10.64 -19.29
CA SER A 380 11.92 11.23 -18.27
C SER A 380 11.95 10.48 -16.94
N GLY A 381 12.65 9.35 -16.87
CA GLY A 381 12.82 8.54 -15.65
C GLY A 381 12.29 7.11 -15.81
N VAL A 382 11.80 6.55 -14.70
CA VAL A 382 11.28 5.19 -14.62
C VAL A 382 9.78 5.24 -14.41
N SER A 383 9.01 4.53 -15.23
CA SER A 383 7.57 4.43 -15.13
C SER A 383 7.14 2.97 -15.02
N HIS A 384 6.23 2.68 -14.11
CA HIS A 384 5.62 1.35 -13.98
C HIS A 384 4.67 1.08 -15.15
N LEU A 385 4.66 -0.15 -15.66
CA LEU A 385 3.80 -0.58 -16.76
C LEU A 385 2.80 -1.65 -16.28
N ASN A 386 1.52 -1.44 -16.58
CA ASN A 386 0.47 -2.39 -16.26
C ASN A 386 0.33 -3.48 -17.34
N LYS A 387 -0.08 -4.67 -16.91
CA LYS A 387 -0.39 -5.79 -17.82
C LYS A 387 -1.36 -5.39 -18.93
N GLY A 388 -1.03 -5.78 -20.16
CA GLY A 388 -1.84 -5.53 -21.36
C GLY A 388 -1.57 -4.18 -22.03
N MET A 389 -0.77 -3.30 -21.43
CA MET A 389 -0.36 -2.05 -22.09
C MET A 389 0.54 -2.35 -23.31
N ALA A 390 0.27 -1.68 -24.42
CA ALA A 390 1.15 -1.67 -25.58
C ALA A 390 2.03 -0.42 -25.53
N VAL A 391 3.35 -0.62 -25.47
CA VAL A 391 4.34 0.46 -25.35
C VAL A 391 5.20 0.49 -26.60
N LEU A 392 5.29 1.67 -27.22
CA LEU A 392 6.22 1.95 -28.31
C LEU A 392 7.59 2.34 -27.71
N LEU A 393 8.64 1.63 -28.10
CA LEU A 393 10.00 1.90 -27.64
C LEU A 393 10.67 2.95 -28.54
N THR A 394 11.17 4.03 -27.92
CA THR A 394 12.05 5.01 -28.56
C THR A 394 13.50 4.55 -28.48
N PRO A 395 14.43 5.11 -29.29
CA PRO A 395 15.84 4.67 -29.31
C PRO A 395 16.57 4.70 -27.96
N GLU A 396 16.07 5.48 -27.00
CA GLU A 396 16.66 5.68 -25.68
C GLU A 396 15.76 5.18 -24.55
N SER A 397 14.71 4.44 -24.90
CA SER A 397 13.88 3.78 -23.92
C SER A 397 14.24 2.31 -23.84
N GLU A 398 14.20 1.73 -22.66
CA GLU A 398 14.29 0.28 -22.48
C GLU A 398 13.18 -0.16 -21.52
N ILE A 399 12.66 -1.35 -21.74
CA ILE A 399 11.71 -1.97 -20.81
C ILE A 399 12.47 -3.03 -20.02
N ARG A 400 12.33 -3.00 -18.70
CA ARG A 400 12.93 -3.96 -17.80
C ARG A 400 11.85 -4.70 -17.03
N HIS A 401 11.97 -6.02 -16.97
CA HIS A 401 11.09 -6.89 -16.20
C HIS A 401 11.86 -7.46 -15.02
N PHE A 402 11.20 -7.54 -13.86
CA PHE A 402 11.81 -8.00 -12.62
C PHE A 402 10.97 -9.10 -11.99
N THR A 403 11.63 -10.21 -11.64
CA THR A 403 11.03 -11.29 -10.87
C THR A 403 11.68 -11.35 -9.49
N PHE A 404 10.89 -11.22 -8.43
CA PHE A 404 11.37 -11.18 -7.03
C PHE A 404 12.47 -10.13 -6.78
N GLY A 405 12.41 -8.98 -7.45
CA GLY A 405 13.40 -7.90 -7.34
C GLY A 405 14.67 -8.09 -8.18
N TYR A 406 14.80 -9.20 -8.90
CA TYR A 406 15.92 -9.45 -9.81
C TYR A 406 15.51 -9.17 -11.25
N LEU A 407 16.39 -8.47 -11.98
CA LEU A 407 16.23 -8.26 -13.41
C LEU A 407 16.34 -9.60 -14.14
N ASP A 408 15.31 -9.99 -14.87
CA ASP A 408 15.27 -11.22 -15.64
C ASP A 408 14.78 -11.01 -17.09
N GLY A 409 14.33 -9.80 -17.44
CA GLY A 409 13.97 -9.43 -18.80
C GLY A 409 14.37 -8.02 -19.16
N CYS A 410 14.84 -7.82 -20.39
CA CYS A 410 15.12 -6.51 -20.96
C CYS A 410 14.64 -6.46 -22.41
N VAL A 411 13.90 -5.41 -22.76
CA VAL A 411 13.47 -5.13 -24.14
C VAL A 411 14.05 -3.81 -24.59
N THR A 412 14.85 -3.86 -25.64
CA THR A 412 15.43 -2.66 -26.27
C THR A 412 14.78 -2.37 -27.61
N PRO A 413 14.74 -1.11 -28.04
CA PRO A 413 14.25 -0.72 -29.36
C PRO A 413 15.05 -1.44 -30.44
N SER A 414 14.38 -1.83 -31.54
CA SER A 414 15.08 -2.20 -32.75
C SER A 414 15.84 -0.98 -33.26
N SER A 415 17.15 -1.09 -33.46
CA SER A 415 17.89 -0.09 -34.25
C SER A 415 17.20 0.01 -35.60
N HIS A 416 16.68 1.19 -35.92
CA HIS A 416 16.46 1.52 -37.31
C HIS A 416 17.85 1.73 -37.89
N ASP A 417 18.26 0.86 -38.81
CA ASP A 417 19.30 1.25 -39.75
C ASP A 417 18.79 2.52 -40.43
N ALA A 418 19.54 3.61 -40.31
CA ALA A 418 19.18 4.84 -41.01
C ALA A 418 19.07 4.50 -42.51
N LEU A 419 17.92 4.80 -43.12
CA LEU A 419 17.79 4.68 -44.57
C LEU A 419 18.88 5.57 -45.20
N ALA A 420 19.64 5.01 -46.13
CA ALA A 420 20.73 5.68 -46.82
C ALA A 420 20.70 5.34 -48.32
N GLY A 421 21.24 6.23 -49.16
CA GLY A 421 21.31 6.04 -50.61
C GLY A 421 19.93 5.85 -51.25
N ASP A 422 19.80 4.82 -52.11
CA ASP A 422 18.60 4.58 -52.94
C ASP A 422 17.30 4.44 -52.13
N LEU A 423 17.34 3.76 -50.99
CA LEU A 423 16.15 3.52 -50.17
C LEU A 423 15.63 4.82 -49.55
N LEU A 424 16.55 5.71 -49.13
CA LEU A 424 16.20 7.03 -48.62
C LEU A 424 15.60 7.90 -49.73
N LEU A 425 16.24 7.92 -50.91
CA LEU A 425 15.74 8.68 -52.05
C LEU A 425 14.33 8.23 -52.46
N GLN A 426 14.08 6.91 -52.55
CA GLN A 426 12.76 6.38 -52.90
C GLN A 426 11.68 6.76 -51.87
N ASP A 427 12.00 6.70 -50.57
CA ASP A 427 11.09 7.08 -49.50
C ASP A 427 10.73 8.57 -49.57
N LEU A 428 11.73 9.44 -49.76
CA LEU A 428 11.54 10.88 -49.94
C LEU A 428 10.66 11.19 -51.15
N LEU A 429 10.90 10.54 -52.30
CA LEU A 429 10.08 10.74 -53.49
C LEU A 429 8.65 10.21 -53.32
N MET A 430 8.46 9.16 -52.51
CA MET A 430 7.15 8.57 -52.26
C MET A 430 6.29 9.45 -51.36
N TYR A 431 6.84 10.00 -50.28
CA TYR A 431 6.06 10.71 -49.25
C TYR A 431 6.19 12.23 -49.29
N TYR A 432 7.29 12.78 -49.81
CA TYR A 432 7.48 14.21 -49.95
C TYR A 432 7.20 14.62 -51.40
N LYS A 433 6.18 15.45 -51.64
CA LYS A 433 5.75 15.80 -53.02
C LYS A 433 6.13 17.21 -53.48
N ARG A 434 6.69 18.02 -52.58
CA ARG A 434 7.10 19.39 -52.91
C ARG A 434 8.32 19.35 -53.82
N LYS A 435 8.23 20.10 -54.93
CA LYS A 435 9.30 20.26 -55.91
C LYS A 435 9.66 21.73 -56.04
N GLU A 436 10.92 21.97 -56.39
CA GLU A 436 11.51 23.28 -56.61
C GLU A 436 12.28 23.27 -57.93
N THR A 437 12.56 24.47 -58.47
CA THR A 437 13.33 24.62 -59.71
C THR A 437 14.73 24.07 -59.52
N PHE A 438 15.14 23.18 -60.42
CA PHE A 438 16.48 22.60 -60.41
C PHE A 438 17.51 23.63 -60.91
N LYS A 439 18.67 23.69 -60.24
CA LYS A 439 19.82 24.49 -60.62
C LYS A 439 21.09 23.68 -60.42
N TRP A 440 21.93 23.61 -61.45
CA TRP A 440 23.20 22.88 -61.40
C TRP A 440 24.20 23.52 -60.44
N ASP A 441 24.24 24.85 -60.38
CA ASP A 441 25.12 25.64 -59.51
C ASP A 441 25.05 25.20 -58.02
N ASP A 442 23.92 24.62 -57.59
CA ASP A 442 23.73 24.16 -56.22
C ASP A 442 24.56 22.90 -55.88
N TYR A 443 25.08 22.17 -56.88
CA TYR A 443 25.75 20.87 -56.70
C TYR A 443 27.19 20.82 -57.24
N GLU A 444 27.70 21.89 -57.85
CA GLU A 444 29.04 21.90 -58.47
C GLU A 444 30.20 21.64 -57.48
N SER A 445 29.99 21.95 -56.19
CA SER A 445 30.99 21.79 -55.14
C SER A 445 30.84 20.49 -54.32
N LEU A 446 29.84 19.65 -54.61
CA LEU A 446 29.53 18.44 -53.83
C LEU A 446 30.13 17.19 -54.49
N GLU A 447 30.72 16.30 -53.69
CA GLU A 447 31.08 14.95 -54.13
C GLU A 447 29.83 14.05 -54.13
N LEU A 448 29.16 13.96 -55.27
CA LEU A 448 27.90 13.24 -55.39
C LEU A 448 28.10 11.72 -55.37
N SER A 449 27.26 11.02 -54.59
CA SER A 449 27.13 9.58 -54.69
C SER A 449 26.55 9.17 -56.06
N GLN A 450 26.70 7.90 -56.44
CA GLN A 450 26.13 7.39 -57.68
C GLN A 450 24.59 7.54 -57.73
N THR A 451 23.93 7.36 -56.58
CA THR A 451 22.47 7.55 -56.44
C THR A 451 22.07 9.01 -56.61
N ALA A 452 22.76 9.92 -55.92
CA ALA A 452 22.50 11.35 -56.01
C ALA A 452 22.71 11.86 -57.44
N PHE A 453 23.78 11.41 -58.09
CA PHE A 453 24.12 11.79 -59.46
C PHE A 453 23.05 11.34 -60.47
N GLN A 454 22.62 10.07 -60.41
CA GLN A 454 21.56 9.56 -61.29
C GLN A 454 20.23 10.30 -61.12
N TYR A 455 19.90 10.66 -59.87
CA TYR A 455 18.70 11.43 -59.60
C TYR A 455 18.80 12.86 -60.11
N ILE A 456 19.94 13.53 -59.91
CA ILE A 456 20.20 14.88 -60.43
C ILE A 456 20.12 14.92 -61.96
N GLU A 457 20.69 13.96 -62.68
CA GLU A 457 20.54 13.85 -64.14
C GLU A 457 19.06 13.73 -64.57
N SER A 458 18.24 13.05 -63.77
CA SER A 458 16.79 12.95 -64.05
C SER A 458 16.05 14.26 -63.77
N CYS A 459 16.51 15.03 -62.78
CA CYS A 459 15.99 16.36 -62.44
C CYS A 459 16.36 17.40 -63.50
N GLU A 460 17.56 17.32 -64.08
CA GLU A 460 17.97 18.17 -65.21
C GLU A 460 16.96 18.09 -66.37
N LYS A 461 16.56 16.87 -66.73
CA LYS A 461 15.59 16.64 -67.83
C LYS A 461 14.18 17.16 -67.52
N SER A 462 13.83 17.31 -66.25
CA SER A 462 12.50 17.73 -65.81
C SER A 462 12.44 19.15 -65.26
N GLU A 463 13.58 19.83 -65.19
CA GLU A 463 13.80 21.17 -64.59
C GLU A 463 13.32 21.30 -63.12
N LEU A 464 13.04 20.18 -62.45
CA LEU A 464 12.40 20.14 -61.14
C LEU A 464 13.09 19.10 -60.25
N ILE A 465 13.36 19.49 -59.00
CA ILE A 465 13.91 18.64 -57.97
C ILE A 465 13.01 18.60 -56.73
N ASN A 466 12.89 17.44 -56.10
CA ASN A 466 12.24 17.31 -54.81
C ASN A 466 13.03 18.07 -53.73
N SER A 467 12.38 18.98 -53.00
CA SER A 467 13.08 19.83 -52.02
C SER A 467 13.73 19.02 -50.90
N ALA A 468 13.11 17.93 -50.46
CA ALA A 468 13.71 17.08 -49.44
C ALA A 468 14.91 16.32 -50.02
N ALA A 469 14.79 15.73 -51.21
CA ALA A 469 15.94 15.07 -51.83
C ALA A 469 17.13 16.02 -52.01
N LYS A 470 16.90 17.29 -52.38
CA LYS A 470 17.95 18.32 -52.43
C LYS A 470 18.67 18.47 -51.09
N CYS A 471 17.96 18.72 -49.99
CA CYS A 471 18.58 18.88 -48.67
C CYS A 471 19.39 17.65 -48.24
N PHE A 472 18.89 16.44 -48.51
CA PHE A 472 19.58 15.22 -48.12
C PHE A 472 20.80 14.89 -49.00
N ILE A 473 20.84 15.38 -50.25
CA ILE A 473 22.03 15.33 -51.10
C ILE A 473 23.08 16.34 -50.59
N GLU A 474 22.66 17.56 -50.22
CA GLU A 474 23.53 18.58 -49.61
C GLU A 474 24.12 18.12 -48.26
N GLU A 475 23.39 17.28 -47.51
CA GLU A 475 23.85 16.65 -46.26
C GLU A 475 24.72 15.40 -46.47
N GLU A 476 25.03 15.00 -47.71
CA GLU A 476 25.79 13.77 -48.05
C GLU A 476 25.15 12.46 -47.53
N ARG A 477 23.81 12.41 -47.46
CA ARG A 477 23.05 11.27 -46.93
C ARG A 477 22.41 10.39 -48.01
N ILE A 478 22.34 10.92 -49.22
CA ILE A 478 21.96 10.24 -50.47
C ILE A 478 23.19 10.31 -51.35
#